data_AF-A0A3C1Q806-F1
#
_entry.id   AF-A0A3C1Q806-F1
#
_cell.length_a   1.000
_cell.length_b   1.000
_cell.length_c   1.000
_cell.angle_alpha   90.00
_cell.angle_beta   90.00
_cell.angle_gamma   90.00
#
_symmetry.space_group_name_H-M   'P 1'
#
loop_
_entity.id
_entity.type
_entity.pdbx_description
1 polymer ?
#
loop_
_entity_poly.entity_id
_entity_poly.type
_entity_poly.pdbx_seq_one_letter_code
_entity_poly.pdbx_strand_id
1 'polypeptide(L)'
;MKAKSSAARCRVVLIVGIVVFSLASCRGMNGFSGVSAARYPYLPDSMNEDVDLSVAEFAAVRLTAYYNCPGNLTAKLMRQSARCFLGPDSVDLFVDTVTQASWDVHVAGARFSVSDDQVVRAYAEAGDIAMDWLRRFFPGVDEAHMRVIFSIKGYQIGVYNSGQFVIAR
;
A
#
# COMPACT_ATOMS: atom_id res chain seq x y z
N MET A 1 -66.15 -39.19 -9.20
CA MET A 1 -65.08 -38.99 -8.17
C MET A 1 -63.84 -38.43 -8.85
N LYS A 2 -63.35 -37.30 -8.31
CA LYS A 2 -62.22 -36.49 -8.83
C LYS A 2 -60.88 -37.14 -8.47
N ALA A 3 -60.01 -37.36 -9.46
CA ALA A 3 -58.60 -37.68 -9.22
C ALA A 3 -57.71 -37.22 -10.40
N LYS A 4 -57.67 -35.91 -10.69
CA LYS A 4 -56.71 -35.35 -11.69
C LYS A 4 -55.96 -34.09 -11.22
N SER A 5 -56.08 -33.67 -9.96
CA SER A 5 -55.51 -32.40 -9.49
C SER A 5 -54.21 -32.52 -8.67
N SER A 6 -53.74 -33.72 -8.31
CA SER A 6 -52.60 -33.89 -7.39
C SER A 6 -51.24 -33.97 -8.11
N ALA A 7 -51.17 -34.69 -9.24
CA ALA A 7 -49.91 -34.92 -9.95
C ALA A 7 -49.30 -33.65 -10.59
N ALA A 8 -50.15 -32.74 -11.08
CA ALA A 8 -49.70 -31.48 -11.68
C ALA A 8 -49.10 -30.52 -10.65
N ARG A 9 -49.68 -30.46 -9.43
CA ARG A 9 -49.18 -29.64 -8.32
C ARG A 9 -47.84 -30.15 -7.81
N CYS A 10 -47.67 -31.48 -7.74
CA CYS A 10 -46.42 -32.10 -7.32
C CYS A 10 -45.25 -31.83 -8.29
N ARG A 11 -45.52 -31.77 -9.60
CA ARG A 11 -44.51 -31.44 -10.62
C ARG A 11 -44.07 -29.96 -10.59
N VAL A 12 -45.01 -29.04 -10.36
CA VAL A 12 -44.70 -27.60 -10.24
C VAL A 12 -43.88 -27.33 -8.98
N VAL A 13 -44.22 -27.95 -7.84
CA VAL A 13 -43.45 -27.81 -6.59
C VAL A 13 -42.03 -28.36 -6.73
N LEU A 14 -41.86 -29.49 -7.43
CA LEU A 14 -40.54 -30.08 -7.66
C LEU A 14 -39.65 -29.17 -8.53
N ILE A 15 -40.21 -28.56 -9.59
CA ILE A 15 -39.47 -27.67 -10.49
C ILE A 15 -39.10 -26.36 -9.78
N VAL A 16 -40.01 -25.77 -8.99
CA VAL A 16 -39.73 -24.56 -8.21
C VAL A 16 -38.69 -24.85 -7.12
N GLY A 17 -38.76 -26.01 -6.45
CA GLY A 17 -37.77 -26.43 -5.47
C GLY A 17 -36.36 -26.58 -6.06
N ILE A 18 -36.24 -27.16 -7.26
CA ILE A 18 -34.96 -27.32 -7.95
C ILE A 18 -34.39 -25.95 -8.38
N VAL A 19 -35.21 -25.05 -8.94
CA VAL A 19 -34.75 -23.73 -9.38
C VAL A 19 -34.31 -22.85 -8.20
N VAL A 20 -35.00 -22.92 -7.04
CA VAL A 20 -34.60 -22.21 -5.83
C VAL A 20 -33.31 -22.80 -5.24
N PHE A 21 -33.13 -24.12 -5.25
CA PHE A 21 -31.88 -24.74 -4.82
C PHE A 21 -30.72 -24.40 -5.76
N SER A 22 -30.93 -24.39 -7.09
CA SER A 22 -29.91 -24.01 -8.07
C SER A 22 -29.52 -22.53 -7.96
N LEU A 23 -30.47 -21.63 -7.69
CA LEU A 23 -30.18 -20.20 -7.47
C LEU A 23 -29.51 -19.92 -6.12
N ALA A 24 -29.79 -20.73 -5.09
CA ALA A 24 -29.08 -20.66 -3.80
C ALA A 24 -27.64 -21.19 -3.93
N SER A 25 -27.43 -22.27 -4.69
CA SER A 25 -26.09 -22.82 -4.97
C SER A 25 -25.24 -21.90 -5.85
N CYS A 26 -25.84 -21.04 -6.68
CA CYS A 26 -25.12 -20.04 -7.46
C CYS A 26 -24.87 -18.71 -6.72
N ARG A 27 -25.38 -18.52 -5.50
CA ARG A 27 -25.18 -17.30 -4.69
C ARG A 27 -24.46 -17.50 -3.35
N GLY A 28 -24.05 -18.73 -3.03
CA GLY A 28 -23.49 -19.07 -1.72
C GLY A 28 -22.24 -19.95 -1.73
N MET A 29 -21.53 -20.06 -2.86
CA MET A 29 -20.25 -20.78 -2.93
C MET A 29 -19.14 -19.87 -3.46
N ASN A 30 -18.97 -18.69 -2.84
CA ASN A 30 -17.61 -18.24 -2.59
C ASN A 30 -17.07 -19.15 -1.48
N GLY A 31 -16.61 -20.34 -1.88
CA GLY A 31 -15.72 -21.12 -1.07
C GLY A 31 -14.47 -20.28 -0.86
N PHE A 32 -14.48 -19.43 0.16
CA PHE A 32 -13.26 -19.01 0.83
C PHE A 32 -12.66 -20.29 1.40
N SER A 33 -11.85 -20.96 0.59
CA SER A 33 -10.73 -21.69 1.15
C SER A 33 -9.91 -20.64 1.90
N GLY A 34 -10.22 -20.45 3.18
CA GLY A 34 -9.46 -19.56 4.04
C GLY A 34 -8.00 -19.99 3.93
N VAL A 35 -7.16 -19.10 3.42
CA VAL A 35 -5.71 -19.30 3.49
C VAL A 35 -5.36 -19.12 4.95
N SER A 36 -5.35 -20.24 5.68
CA SER A 36 -4.98 -20.26 7.09
C SER A 36 -3.50 -19.87 7.22
N ALA A 37 -3.21 -18.97 8.14
CA ALA A 37 -1.85 -18.51 8.41
C ALA A 37 -0.91 -19.68 8.65
N ALA A 38 0.31 -19.57 8.12
CA ALA A 38 1.35 -20.53 8.42
C ALA A 38 1.60 -20.51 9.93
N ARG A 39 1.54 -21.68 10.58
CA ARG A 39 1.87 -21.80 12.00
C ARG A 39 3.36 -21.95 12.19
N TYR A 40 3.93 -21.14 13.06
CA TYR A 40 5.34 -21.09 13.41
C TYR A 40 5.53 -21.63 14.83
N PRO A 41 6.12 -22.83 15.01
CA PRO A 41 6.20 -23.52 16.31
C PRO A 41 6.98 -22.77 17.41
N TYR A 42 7.78 -21.78 17.02
CA TYR A 42 8.59 -20.96 17.93
C TYR A 42 7.89 -19.67 18.36
N LEU A 43 6.69 -19.38 17.85
CA LEU A 43 5.90 -18.20 18.19
C LEU A 43 4.72 -18.57 19.10
N PRO A 44 4.28 -17.67 20.00
CA PRO A 44 3.07 -17.87 20.81
C PRO A 44 1.84 -17.97 19.91
N ASP A 45 0.77 -18.61 20.40
CA ASP A 45 -0.48 -18.79 19.63
C ASP A 45 -1.06 -17.46 19.14
N SER A 46 -0.93 -16.37 19.92
CA SER A 46 -1.39 -15.04 19.54
C SER A 46 -0.73 -14.46 18.28
N MET A 47 0.47 -14.93 17.93
CA MET A 47 1.19 -14.54 16.70
C MET A 47 0.93 -15.50 15.53
N ASN A 48 0.16 -16.57 15.76
CA ASN A 48 -0.27 -17.55 14.76
C ASN A 48 -1.76 -17.38 14.39
N GLU A 49 -2.42 -16.37 14.95
CA GLU A 49 -3.80 -16.01 14.61
C GLU A 49 -3.85 -15.39 13.20
N ASP A 50 -4.93 -15.67 12.48
CA ASP A 50 -5.19 -15.04 11.19
C ASP A 50 -5.41 -13.53 11.37
N VAL A 51 -4.88 -12.74 10.43
CA VAL A 51 -5.01 -11.29 10.40
C VAL A 51 -5.67 -10.87 9.09
N ASP A 52 -6.78 -10.12 9.21
CA ASP A 52 -7.48 -9.54 8.07
C ASP A 52 -6.81 -8.23 7.65
N LEU A 53 -6.11 -8.25 6.52
CA LEU A 53 -5.52 -7.06 5.90
C LEU A 53 -6.18 -6.79 4.56
N SER A 54 -6.48 -5.52 4.29
CA SER A 54 -6.82 -5.08 2.95
C SER A 54 -5.64 -5.23 2.00
N VAL A 55 -5.92 -5.31 0.70
CA VAL A 55 -4.89 -5.34 -0.34
C VAL A 55 -3.99 -4.09 -0.28
N ALA A 56 -4.55 -2.95 0.08
CA ALA A 56 -3.80 -1.70 0.23
C ALA A 56 -2.82 -1.77 1.40
N GLU A 57 -3.24 -2.26 2.57
CA GLU A 57 -2.37 -2.42 3.74
C GLU A 57 -1.23 -3.39 3.45
N PHE A 58 -1.55 -4.52 2.80
CA PHE A 58 -0.53 -5.46 2.37
C PHE A 58 0.45 -4.86 1.35
N ALA A 59 -0.03 -4.02 0.42
CA ALA A 59 0.83 -3.29 -0.51
C ALA A 59 1.78 -2.30 0.20
N ALA A 60 1.29 -1.57 1.21
CA ALA A 60 2.11 -0.67 2.02
C ALA A 60 3.22 -1.41 2.78
N VAL A 61 2.88 -2.57 3.38
CA VAL A 61 3.86 -3.44 4.06
C VAL A 61 4.90 -3.96 3.07
N ARG A 62 4.49 -4.39 1.88
CA ARG A 62 5.42 -4.88 0.84
C ARG A 62 6.34 -3.78 0.31
N LEU A 63 5.82 -2.58 0.05
CA LEU A 63 6.63 -1.44 -0.37
C LEU A 63 7.69 -1.15 0.69
N THR A 64 7.26 -1.05 1.95
CA THR A 64 8.15 -0.85 3.09
C THR A 64 9.20 -1.94 3.16
N ALA A 65 8.82 -3.22 3.15
CA ALA A 65 9.77 -4.33 3.21
C ALA A 65 10.79 -4.30 2.06
N TYR A 66 10.38 -3.89 0.86
CA TYR A 66 11.25 -3.86 -0.32
C TYR A 66 12.24 -2.69 -0.31
N TYR A 67 11.81 -1.51 0.14
CA TYR A 67 12.60 -0.28 0.06
C TYR A 67 13.17 0.19 1.41
N ASN A 68 12.85 -0.44 2.54
CA ASN A 68 13.38 -0.06 3.84
C ASN A 68 14.81 -0.57 4.08
N CYS A 69 15.72 -0.18 3.19
CA CYS A 69 17.14 -0.51 3.28
C CYS A 69 17.99 0.61 2.67
N PRO A 70 19.26 0.77 3.07
CA PRO A 70 20.13 1.75 2.46
C PRO A 70 20.34 1.50 0.97
N GLY A 71 20.37 2.56 0.16
CA GLY A 71 20.62 2.45 -1.27
C GLY A 71 20.62 3.81 -1.97
N ASN A 72 21.33 3.90 -3.09
CA ASN A 72 21.37 5.12 -3.88
C ASN A 72 19.95 5.48 -4.35
N LEU A 73 19.55 6.73 -4.13
CA LEU A 73 18.26 7.25 -4.56
C LEU A 73 18.41 8.07 -5.83
N THR A 74 19.29 9.07 -5.80
CA THR A 74 19.71 9.88 -6.96
C THR A 74 21.23 9.99 -6.96
N ALA A 75 21.84 10.74 -7.89
CA ALA A 75 23.28 11.03 -7.83
C ALA A 75 23.70 11.85 -6.60
N LYS A 76 22.75 12.53 -5.93
CA LYS A 76 23.01 13.43 -4.79
C LYS A 76 22.56 12.86 -3.45
N LEU A 77 21.49 12.06 -3.47
CA LEU A 77 20.83 11.55 -2.27
C LEU A 77 20.93 10.02 -2.23
N MET A 78 21.19 9.50 -1.04
CA MET A 78 21.08 8.09 -0.70
C MET A 78 19.92 7.93 0.28
N ARG A 79 19.08 6.93 0.03
CA ARG A 79 18.05 6.50 0.98
C ARG A 79 18.73 5.70 2.09
N GLN A 80 18.36 5.97 3.34
CA GLN A 80 18.67 5.13 4.49
C GLN A 80 17.52 4.20 4.83
N SER A 81 16.30 4.72 4.77
CA SER A 81 15.07 4.01 5.13
C SER A 81 13.91 4.49 4.26
N ALA A 82 12.89 3.65 4.11
CA ALA A 82 11.62 4.05 3.50
C ALA A 82 10.47 3.31 4.19
N ARG A 83 9.41 4.04 4.55
CA ARG A 83 8.24 3.51 5.26
C ARG A 83 6.97 4.06 4.63
N CYS A 84 6.04 3.19 4.29
CA CYS A 84 4.76 3.56 3.71
C CYS A 84 3.64 3.35 4.73
N PHE A 85 2.81 4.38 4.89
CA PHE A 85 1.63 4.36 5.73
C PHE A 85 0.40 4.79 4.92
N LEU A 86 -0.74 4.24 5.28
CA LEU A 86 -2.02 4.64 4.73
C LEU A 86 -2.70 5.57 5.73
N GLY A 87 -2.96 6.80 5.30
CA GLY A 87 -3.86 7.72 5.98
C GLY A 87 -5.30 7.53 5.50
N PRO A 88 -6.25 8.29 6.08
CA PRO A 88 -7.65 8.25 5.64
C PRO A 88 -7.85 8.61 4.17
N ASP A 89 -7.07 9.58 3.67
CA ASP A 89 -7.22 10.17 2.33
C ASP A 89 -5.92 10.18 1.51
N SER A 90 -4.84 9.58 2.03
CA SER A 90 -3.54 9.59 1.36
C SER A 90 -2.68 8.37 1.62
N VAL A 91 -1.83 8.05 0.65
CA VAL A 91 -0.69 7.13 0.79
C VAL A 91 0.55 7.97 1.05
N ASP A 92 1.13 7.79 2.24
CA ASP A 92 2.28 8.55 2.69
C ASP A 92 3.53 7.68 2.68
N LEU A 93 4.53 8.07 1.87
CA LEU A 93 5.84 7.45 1.82
C LEU A 93 6.86 8.33 2.53
N PHE A 94 7.34 7.90 3.69
CA PHE A 94 8.42 8.55 4.40
C PHE A 94 9.74 7.99 3.88
N VAL A 95 10.64 8.87 3.44
CA VAL A 95 11.97 8.50 2.94
C VAL A 95 13.02 9.24 3.74
N ASP A 96 13.78 8.48 4.53
CA ASP A 96 14.91 9.02 5.30
C ASP A 96 16.15 8.96 4.40
N THR A 97 16.84 10.09 4.27
CA THR A 97 17.95 10.26 3.34
C THR A 97 19.23 10.70 4.04
N VAL A 98 20.34 10.59 3.30
CA VAL A 98 21.61 11.28 3.54
C VAL A 98 22.18 11.77 2.22
N THR A 99 23.06 12.77 2.30
CA THR A 99 23.84 13.24 1.16
C THR A 99 24.87 12.20 0.73
N GLN A 100 25.07 12.06 -0.57
CA GLN A 100 26.19 11.28 -1.11
C GLN A 100 27.49 12.09 -1.02
N ALA A 101 28.64 11.41 -1.05
CA ALA A 101 29.96 12.05 -0.93
C ALA A 101 30.22 13.10 -2.04
N SER A 102 29.68 12.89 -3.25
CA SER A 102 29.77 13.83 -4.37
C SER A 102 28.93 15.11 -4.17
N TRP A 103 28.03 15.12 -3.18
CA TRP A 103 27.12 16.22 -2.88
C TRP A 103 26.96 16.37 -1.36
N ASP A 104 28.08 16.38 -0.63
CA ASP A 104 28.09 16.47 0.83
C ASP A 104 27.82 17.91 1.32
N VAL A 105 26.55 18.31 1.27
CA VAL A 105 26.10 19.68 1.57
C VAL A 105 25.19 19.76 2.80
N HIS A 106 24.93 18.64 3.48
CA HIS A 106 24.17 18.63 4.73
C HIS A 106 25.01 19.21 5.87
N VAL A 107 24.48 20.19 6.59
CA VAL A 107 25.21 20.87 7.68
C VAL A 107 24.73 20.35 9.04
N ALA A 108 23.48 20.65 9.40
CA ALA A 108 22.88 20.26 10.67
C ALA A 108 21.36 20.44 10.61
N GLY A 109 20.61 19.60 11.31
CA GLY A 109 19.15 19.65 11.28
C GLY A 109 18.62 19.52 9.86
N ALA A 110 17.69 20.39 9.48
CA ALA A 110 17.17 20.51 8.12
C ALA A 110 17.98 21.47 7.21
N ARG A 111 19.18 21.91 7.62
CA ARG A 111 19.97 22.93 6.90
C ARG A 111 20.99 22.33 5.95
N PHE A 112 21.18 23.01 4.83
CA PHE A 112 22.16 22.70 3.79
C PHE A 112 23.07 23.90 3.54
N SER A 113 24.29 23.67 3.06
CA SER A 113 25.25 24.72 2.71
C SER A 113 24.98 25.36 1.34
N VAL A 114 24.03 24.81 0.59
CA VAL A 114 23.58 25.28 -0.72
C VAL A 114 22.24 26.00 -0.62
N SER A 115 21.84 26.70 -1.70
CA SER A 115 20.55 27.39 -1.74
C SER A 115 19.37 26.42 -1.73
N ASP A 116 18.23 26.89 -1.23
CA ASP A 116 16.97 26.15 -1.23
C ASP A 116 16.60 25.65 -2.63
N ASP A 117 16.86 26.42 -3.69
CA ASP A 117 16.61 25.97 -5.08
C ASP A 117 17.42 24.73 -5.48
N GLN A 118 18.63 24.57 -4.93
CA GLN A 118 19.41 23.36 -5.15
C GLN A 118 18.85 22.19 -4.35
N VAL A 119 18.42 22.43 -3.12
CA VAL A 119 17.75 21.43 -2.27
C VAL A 119 16.45 20.97 -2.93
N VAL A 120 15.60 21.89 -3.36
CA VAL A 120 14.32 21.60 -4.04
C VAL A 120 14.55 20.76 -5.28
N ARG A 121 15.52 21.10 -6.13
CA ARG A 121 15.84 20.30 -7.32
C ARG A 121 16.34 18.90 -6.97
N ALA A 122 17.19 18.76 -5.95
CA ALA A 122 17.70 17.46 -5.52
C ALA A 122 16.59 16.55 -4.98
N TYR A 123 15.67 17.10 -4.18
CA TYR A 123 14.56 16.34 -3.60
C TYR A 123 13.39 16.16 -4.57
N ALA A 124 13.20 17.03 -5.57
CA ALA A 124 12.26 16.81 -6.66
C ALA A 124 12.66 15.58 -7.49
N GLU A 125 13.94 15.49 -7.88
CA GLU A 125 14.49 14.32 -8.60
C GLU A 125 14.31 13.02 -7.80
N ALA A 126 14.55 13.08 -6.49
CA ALA A 126 14.30 11.95 -5.59
C ALA A 126 12.80 11.63 -5.44
N GLY A 127 11.96 12.66 -5.43
CA GLY A 127 10.50 12.56 -5.36
C GLY A 127 9.92 11.85 -6.58
N ASP A 128 10.41 12.14 -7.78
CA ASP A 128 10.00 11.45 -9.01
C ASP A 128 10.22 9.94 -8.90
N ILE A 129 11.42 9.54 -8.46
CA ILE A 129 11.79 8.12 -8.28
C ILE A 129 10.93 7.46 -7.20
N ALA A 130 10.71 8.15 -6.07
CA ALA A 130 9.88 7.62 -4.98
C ALA A 130 8.40 7.53 -5.37
N MET A 131 7.92 8.45 -6.21
CA MET A 131 6.56 8.40 -6.76
C MET A 131 6.39 7.19 -7.70
N ASP A 132 7.41 6.85 -8.50
CA ASP A 132 7.41 5.61 -9.29
C ASP A 132 7.34 4.34 -8.43
N TRP A 133 7.78 4.39 -7.17
CA TRP A 133 7.61 3.27 -6.24
C TRP A 133 6.15 3.17 -5.84
N LEU A 134 5.53 4.29 -5.46
CA LEU A 134 4.12 4.33 -5.10
C LEU A 134 3.22 3.86 -6.25
N ARG A 135 3.43 4.37 -7.48
CA ARG A 135 2.67 3.95 -8.68
C ARG A 135 2.75 2.44 -8.94
N ARG A 136 3.88 1.80 -8.62
CA ARG A 136 4.06 0.35 -8.80
C ARG A 136 3.30 -0.49 -7.77
N PHE A 137 3.20 -0.02 -6.53
CA PHE A 137 2.54 -0.76 -5.45
C PHE A 137 1.06 -0.38 -5.29
N PHE A 138 0.67 0.81 -5.75
CA PHE A 138 -0.69 1.35 -5.69
C PHE A 138 -1.18 1.76 -7.10
N PRO A 139 -1.30 0.80 -8.03
CA PRO A 139 -1.72 1.11 -9.39
C PRO A 139 -3.16 1.68 -9.41
N GLY A 140 -3.36 2.74 -10.18
CA GLY A 140 -4.68 3.38 -10.37
C GLY A 140 -5.10 4.35 -9.27
N VAL A 141 -4.28 4.57 -8.25
CA VAL A 141 -4.49 5.64 -7.27
C VAL A 141 -4.02 6.97 -7.87
N ASP A 142 -4.81 8.03 -7.72
CA ASP A 142 -4.47 9.38 -8.16
C ASP A 142 -3.28 9.93 -7.36
N GLU A 143 -2.34 10.58 -8.04
CA GLU A 143 -1.16 11.18 -7.43
C GLU A 143 -1.50 12.29 -6.43
N ALA A 144 -2.67 12.92 -6.56
CA ALA A 144 -3.17 13.87 -5.56
C ALA A 144 -3.31 13.25 -4.16
N HIS A 145 -3.52 11.92 -4.09
CA HIS A 145 -3.61 11.14 -2.87
C HIS A 145 -2.26 10.50 -2.48
N MET A 146 -1.16 10.83 -3.16
CA MET A 146 0.17 10.29 -2.86
C MET A 146 1.11 11.40 -2.38
N ARG A 147 1.82 11.14 -1.29
CA ARG A 147 2.80 12.09 -0.75
C ARG A 147 4.09 11.36 -0.42
N VAL A 148 5.22 11.97 -0.79
CA VAL A 148 6.53 11.53 -0.35
C VAL A 148 7.09 12.55 0.64
N ILE A 149 7.24 12.15 1.90
CA ILE A 149 7.78 12.99 2.97
C ILE A 149 9.26 12.66 3.13
N PHE A 150 10.11 13.64 2.85
CA PHE A 150 11.56 13.48 2.93
C PHE A 150 12.08 13.98 4.27
N SER A 151 12.97 13.18 4.87
CA SER A 151 13.77 13.57 6.01
C SER A 151 15.26 13.36 5.73
N ILE A 152 16.12 14.08 6.45
CA ILE A 152 17.56 13.83 6.51
C ILE A 152 17.96 13.64 7.97
N LYS A 153 18.53 12.47 8.31
CA LYS A 153 18.91 12.12 9.68
C LYS A 153 17.81 12.41 10.72
N GLY A 154 16.54 12.18 10.36
CA GLY A 154 15.38 12.40 11.24
C GLY A 154 14.79 13.82 11.24
N TYR A 155 15.37 14.78 10.52
CA TYR A 155 14.81 16.12 10.34
C TYR A 155 14.02 16.19 9.05
N GLN A 156 12.73 16.53 9.12
CA GLN A 156 11.90 16.71 7.93
C GLN A 156 12.45 17.85 7.07
N ILE A 157 12.65 17.58 5.78
CA ILE A 157 13.09 18.59 4.80
C ILE A 157 11.90 19.14 4.04
N GLY A 158 10.95 18.28 3.66
CA GLY A 158 9.83 18.72 2.85
C GLY A 158 8.98 17.57 2.36
N VAL A 159 7.98 17.93 1.57
CA VAL A 159 7.00 17.00 1.00
C VAL A 159 6.99 17.17 -0.51
N TYR A 160 7.05 16.04 -1.20
CA TYR A 160 6.80 15.96 -2.64
C TYR A 160 5.37 15.47 -2.87
N ASN A 161 4.61 16.19 -3.68
CA ASN A 161 3.27 15.82 -4.12
C ASN A 161 3.04 16.39 -5.53
N SER A 162 2.44 15.59 -6.43
CA SER A 162 1.98 16.04 -7.76
C SER A 162 3.04 16.80 -8.58
N GLY A 163 4.26 16.27 -8.67
CA GLY A 163 5.32 16.90 -9.45
C GLY A 163 6.12 17.99 -8.73
N GLN A 164 5.75 18.37 -7.51
CA GLN A 164 6.35 19.51 -6.82
C GLN A 164 6.88 19.13 -5.44
N PHE A 165 8.12 19.52 -5.17
CA PHE A 165 8.70 19.47 -3.83
C PHE A 165 8.57 20.82 -3.11
N VAL A 166 8.07 20.80 -1.88
CA VAL A 166 7.95 21.98 -1.01
C VAL A 166 8.73 21.74 0.28
N ILE A 167 9.64 22.66 0.59
CA ILE A 167 10.42 22.62 1.85
C ILE A 167 9.48 22.88 3.03
N ALA A 168 9.59 22.05 4.07
CA ALA A 168 8.96 22.26 5.37
C ALA A 168 9.86 23.20 6.19
N ARG A 169 9.40 24.41 6.50
CA ARG A 169 10.10 25.38 7.35
C ARG A 169 9.38 25.57 8.66
#